data_AF-A2FQF6-F1
#
_entry.id   AF-A2FQF6-F1
#
_cell.length_a   1.000
_cell.length_b   1.000
_cell.length_c   1.000
_cell.angle_alpha   90.00
_cell.angle_beta   90.00
_cell.angle_gamma   90.00
#
_symmetry.space_group_name_H-M   'P 1'
#
loop_
_entity.id
_entity.type
_entity.pdbx_description
1 polymer ?
#
loop_
_entity_poly.entity_id
_entity_poly.type
_entity_poly.pdbx_seq_one_letter_code
_entity_poly.pdbx_strand_id
1 'polypeptide(L)'
;MSKAATTKHNRAAKGRTISVGLFDLLNQALSEFIHTEHINPQTYTAAIDASIANKKSHPGAVDPVIFAFSPVSSPPAGILLKYVELLKARYIRNLAQIFASNASDFARFHRFFSKQAIQTPELFDFLSSLALTAAETEPQNLATLFMKYGFDLYSPQLSNKELLSPIVKLIFAHTESDEASRDARVSKILDCISDEESRYVVLAHTVMEERIFSSRLCDLYSSYIESGLKESDYQPYAVHILRYISPIRGDLIQTYLPTIAEFVDDKRPIMQAALVQLLIDASQEALLTQIIENTDRIEILSLALHLVSELGSISSTLLISLFKKIGADNIYQVCTERCTVETPVGALQLGRLTNTWNIAAVNSTVIQHIQSIPLNQWDVEFALCKLLLKQPMDSTSAQIWKQLFSSLTPQFGDLMRDEEMSETIFDIVSFYLVATLDIEFFEKLQPYLEPVVTVAKEKCKVAGTKFLTKAAELGPKFKHIVSTLILV
;
A
#
# COMPACT_ATOMS: atom_id res chain seq x y z
N MET A 1 -74.64 25.96 -49.21
CA MET A 1 -73.67 26.98 -49.66
C MET A 1 -72.52 27.02 -48.66
N SER A 2 -71.29 27.08 -49.18
CA SER A 2 -70.02 27.49 -48.55
C SER A 2 -69.34 26.60 -47.48
N LYS A 3 -68.08 26.28 -47.78
CA LYS A 3 -67.06 25.55 -46.98
C LYS A 3 -66.38 26.46 -45.94
N ALA A 4 -65.89 25.89 -44.84
CA ALA A 4 -64.65 26.34 -44.18
C ALA A 4 -63.98 25.22 -43.35
N ALA A 5 -62.79 24.84 -43.81
CA ALA A 5 -61.64 24.16 -43.19
C ALA A 5 -61.77 23.40 -41.84
N THR A 6 -61.63 22.07 -41.91
CA THR A 6 -61.06 21.24 -40.84
C THR A 6 -59.59 20.97 -41.14
N THR A 7 -58.69 21.72 -40.49
CA THR A 7 -57.25 21.51 -40.58
C THR A 7 -56.81 20.50 -39.50
N LYS A 8 -56.10 19.46 -39.95
CA LYS A 8 -55.44 18.43 -39.15
C LYS A 8 -54.60 19.03 -38.01
N HIS A 9 -54.83 18.55 -36.78
CA HIS A 9 -53.75 18.39 -35.81
C HIS A 9 -53.54 16.92 -35.53
N ASN A 10 -52.45 16.39 -36.11
CA ASN A 10 -51.83 15.14 -35.73
C ASN A 10 -51.60 15.16 -34.21
N ARG A 11 -52.26 14.25 -33.48
CA ARG A 11 -51.76 13.80 -32.18
C ARG A 11 -50.47 13.02 -32.46
N ALA A 12 -49.35 13.74 -32.50
CA ALA A 12 -48.04 13.13 -32.40
C ALA A 12 -48.02 12.34 -31.09
N ALA A 13 -47.93 11.02 -31.21
CA ALA A 13 -47.62 10.13 -30.11
C ALA A 13 -46.37 10.68 -29.44
N LYS A 14 -46.51 11.16 -28.20
CA LYS A 14 -45.36 11.38 -27.32
C LYS A 14 -44.69 10.02 -27.17
N GLY A 15 -43.60 9.81 -27.90
CA GLY A 15 -42.70 8.68 -27.70
C GLY A 15 -42.30 8.67 -26.23
N ARG A 16 -42.76 7.66 -25.49
CA ARG A 16 -42.16 7.28 -24.22
C ARG A 16 -40.75 6.83 -24.56
N THR A 17 -39.75 7.67 -24.29
CA THR A 17 -38.39 7.20 -24.09
C THR A 17 -38.45 6.21 -22.92
N ILE A 18 -38.30 4.92 -23.22
CA ILE A 18 -38.19 3.88 -22.20
C ILE A 18 -36.90 4.18 -21.44
N SER A 19 -37.01 4.62 -20.18
CA SER A 19 -35.84 4.77 -19.33
C SER A 19 -35.24 3.39 -19.11
N VAL A 20 -33.99 3.18 -19.53
CA VAL A 20 -33.26 1.93 -19.32
C VAL A 20 -33.07 1.74 -17.81
N GLY A 21 -33.59 0.65 -17.25
CA GLY A 21 -33.43 0.33 -15.83
C GLY A 21 -32.05 -0.28 -15.52
N LEU A 22 -31.70 -0.34 -14.22
CA LEU A 22 -30.41 -0.88 -13.78
C LEU A 22 -30.18 -2.32 -14.27
N PHE A 23 -31.20 -3.17 -14.11
CA PHE A 23 -31.13 -4.56 -14.56
C PHE A 23 -31.15 -4.70 -16.08
N ASP A 24 -31.75 -3.77 -16.81
CA ASP A 24 -31.70 -3.78 -18.28
C ASP A 24 -30.26 -3.59 -18.76
N LEU A 25 -29.54 -2.64 -18.16
CA LEU A 25 -28.14 -2.38 -18.48
C LEU A 25 -27.22 -3.55 -18.07
N LEU A 26 -27.46 -4.15 -16.90
CA LEU A 26 -26.74 -5.36 -16.48
C LEU A 26 -26.98 -6.53 -17.44
N ASN A 27 -28.23 -6.75 -17.85
CA ASN A 27 -28.57 -7.82 -18.80
C ASN A 27 -27.98 -7.55 -20.20
N GLN A 28 -27.89 -6.30 -20.63
CA GLN A 28 -27.20 -5.91 -21.86
C GLN A 28 -25.71 -6.25 -21.77
N ALA A 29 -25.04 -5.84 -20.70
CA ALA A 29 -23.63 -6.15 -20.47
C ALA A 29 -23.38 -7.66 -20.37
N LEU A 30 -24.33 -8.41 -19.79
CA LEU A 30 -24.24 -9.86 -19.71
C LEU A 30 -24.29 -10.49 -21.11
N SER A 31 -25.20 -10.01 -21.97
CA SER A 31 -25.29 -10.48 -23.36
C SER A 31 -24.01 -10.19 -24.13
N GLU A 32 -23.40 -9.03 -23.94
CA GLU A 32 -22.07 -8.75 -24.52
C GLU A 32 -21.04 -9.73 -23.99
N PHE A 33 -20.91 -9.83 -22.66
CA PHE A 33 -19.93 -10.66 -21.98
C PHE A 33 -19.93 -12.11 -22.44
N ILE A 34 -21.10 -12.77 -22.52
CA ILE A 34 -21.19 -14.18 -22.91
C ILE A 34 -20.86 -14.45 -24.38
N HIS A 35 -20.94 -13.43 -25.23
CA HIS A 35 -20.64 -13.55 -26.67
C HIS A 35 -19.25 -13.02 -27.04
N THR A 36 -18.64 -12.20 -26.20
CA THR A 36 -17.26 -11.72 -26.39
C THR A 36 -16.24 -12.60 -25.68
N GLU A 37 -16.59 -13.16 -24.53
CA GLU A 37 -15.70 -14.04 -23.77
C GLU A 37 -15.88 -15.49 -24.23
N HIS A 38 -14.78 -16.20 -24.44
CA HIS A 38 -14.80 -17.63 -24.78
C HIS A 38 -15.10 -18.48 -23.53
N ILE A 39 -16.37 -18.47 -23.08
CA ILE A 39 -16.82 -19.15 -21.84
C ILE A 39 -17.07 -20.65 -22.13
N ASN A 40 -16.49 -21.51 -21.30
CA ASN A 40 -16.73 -22.96 -21.29
C ASN A 40 -17.42 -23.33 -19.96
N PRO A 41 -18.52 -24.12 -19.95
CA PRO A 41 -19.11 -24.87 -21.09
C PRO A 41 -20.11 -24.09 -21.94
N GLN A 42 -20.22 -24.47 -23.22
CA GLN A 42 -21.22 -23.89 -24.15
C GLN A 42 -22.66 -24.09 -23.67
N THR A 43 -22.91 -25.13 -22.87
CA THR A 43 -24.21 -25.38 -22.24
C THR A 43 -24.62 -24.26 -21.28
N TYR A 44 -23.67 -23.64 -20.59
CA TYR A 44 -23.90 -22.50 -19.71
C TYR A 44 -24.30 -21.26 -20.53
N THR A 45 -23.56 -20.95 -21.60
CA THR A 45 -23.88 -19.84 -22.51
C THR A 45 -25.28 -19.99 -23.12
N ALA A 46 -25.61 -21.19 -23.62
CA ALA A 46 -26.93 -21.47 -24.18
C ALA A 46 -28.07 -21.31 -23.16
N ALA A 47 -27.84 -21.69 -21.89
CA ALA A 47 -28.82 -21.49 -20.81
C ALA A 47 -29.05 -20.00 -20.50
N ILE A 48 -27.98 -19.18 -20.55
CA ILE A 48 -28.10 -17.73 -20.37
C ILE A 48 -28.85 -17.09 -21.55
N ASP A 49 -28.53 -17.47 -22.79
CA ASP A 49 -29.23 -16.98 -23.98
C ASP A 49 -30.73 -17.27 -23.91
N ALA A 50 -31.09 -18.48 -23.48
CA ALA A 50 -32.48 -18.85 -23.24
C ALA A 50 -33.13 -17.98 -22.13
N SER A 51 -32.40 -17.69 -21.05
CA SER A 51 -32.89 -16.79 -19.99
C SER A 51 -33.09 -15.36 -20.49
N ILE A 52 -32.18 -14.83 -21.32
CA ILE A 52 -32.30 -13.49 -21.92
C ILE A 52 -33.50 -13.43 -22.86
N ALA A 53 -33.68 -14.45 -23.72
CA ALA A 53 -34.82 -14.55 -24.60
C ALA A 53 -36.14 -14.64 -23.81
N ASN A 54 -36.16 -15.43 -22.73
CA ASN A 54 -37.33 -15.56 -21.86
C ASN A 54 -37.69 -14.26 -21.14
N LYS A 55 -36.71 -13.48 -20.69
CA LYS A 55 -36.96 -12.18 -20.06
C LYS A 55 -37.58 -11.17 -21.03
N LYS A 56 -37.18 -11.21 -22.31
CA LYS A 56 -37.77 -10.37 -23.38
C LYS A 56 -39.23 -10.72 -23.65
N SER A 57 -39.60 -12.00 -23.60
CA SER A 57 -40.98 -12.45 -23.81
C SER A 57 -41.85 -12.38 -22.55
N HIS A 58 -41.24 -12.48 -21.36
CA HIS A 58 -41.93 -12.47 -20.08
C HIS A 58 -41.25 -11.48 -19.10
N PRO A 59 -41.71 -10.21 -19.01
CA PRO A 59 -41.09 -9.20 -18.15
C PRO A 59 -40.99 -9.57 -16.66
N GLY A 60 -41.88 -10.44 -16.18
CA GLY A 60 -41.89 -10.96 -14.81
C GLY A 60 -40.90 -12.11 -14.54
N ALA A 61 -40.20 -12.61 -15.56
CA ALA A 61 -39.17 -13.64 -15.37
C ALA A 61 -37.99 -13.12 -14.55
N VAL A 62 -37.24 -14.05 -13.94
CA VAL A 62 -35.99 -13.74 -13.22
C VAL A 62 -35.04 -12.99 -14.15
N ASP A 63 -34.36 -11.97 -13.63
CA ASP A 63 -33.40 -11.22 -14.43
C ASP A 63 -32.23 -12.14 -14.85
N PRO A 64 -31.87 -12.18 -16.14
CA PRO A 64 -30.79 -13.02 -16.65
C PRO A 64 -29.48 -12.93 -15.87
N VAL A 65 -29.10 -11.73 -15.40
CA VAL A 65 -27.91 -11.56 -14.55
C VAL A 65 -28.01 -12.32 -13.21
N ILE A 66 -29.19 -12.32 -12.58
CA ILE A 66 -29.41 -13.07 -11.33
C ILE A 66 -29.38 -14.57 -11.62
N PHE A 67 -30.02 -15.00 -12.71
CA PHE A 67 -30.02 -16.41 -13.12
C PHE A 67 -28.60 -16.90 -13.45
N ALA A 68 -27.84 -16.15 -14.25
CA ALA A 68 -26.52 -16.51 -14.75
C ALA A 68 -25.53 -16.82 -13.63
N PHE A 69 -25.57 -16.08 -12.52
CA PHE A 69 -24.67 -16.30 -11.38
C PHE A 69 -25.37 -16.94 -10.18
N SER A 70 -26.48 -17.65 -10.41
CA SER A 70 -27.15 -18.44 -9.38
C SER A 70 -26.62 -19.88 -9.34
N PRO A 71 -26.82 -20.62 -8.23
CA PRO A 71 -26.50 -22.05 -8.21
C PRO A 71 -27.24 -22.88 -9.28
N VAL A 72 -28.38 -22.39 -9.77
CA VAL A 72 -29.23 -23.10 -10.76
C VAL A 72 -28.55 -23.17 -12.13
N SER A 73 -27.84 -22.11 -12.54
CA SER A 73 -27.09 -22.08 -13.80
C SER A 73 -25.76 -22.82 -13.71
N SER A 74 -25.28 -23.15 -12.50
CA SER A 74 -23.98 -23.78 -12.25
C SER A 74 -22.83 -23.02 -12.94
N PRO A 75 -22.59 -21.74 -12.59
CA PRO A 75 -21.62 -20.90 -13.27
C PRO A 75 -20.19 -21.43 -13.12
N PRO A 76 -19.34 -21.32 -14.17
CA PRO A 76 -17.91 -21.60 -14.03
C PRO A 76 -17.28 -20.76 -12.91
N ALA A 77 -16.32 -21.34 -12.19
CA ALA A 77 -15.63 -20.63 -11.11
C ALA A 77 -14.98 -19.32 -11.62
N GLY A 78 -15.11 -18.24 -10.84
CA GLY A 78 -14.55 -16.93 -11.18
C GLY A 78 -15.23 -16.18 -12.32
N ILE A 79 -16.30 -16.71 -12.94
CA ILE A 79 -16.94 -16.05 -14.08
C ILE A 79 -17.64 -14.74 -13.71
N LEU A 80 -18.16 -14.63 -12.49
CA LEU A 80 -18.76 -13.40 -11.96
C LEU A 80 -17.72 -12.28 -11.84
N LEU A 81 -16.49 -12.61 -11.43
CA LEU A 81 -15.40 -11.62 -11.34
C LEU A 81 -15.05 -11.06 -12.72
N LYS A 82 -14.91 -11.92 -13.72
CA LYS A 82 -14.67 -11.48 -15.11
C LYS A 82 -15.78 -10.60 -15.65
N TYR A 83 -17.03 -10.94 -15.36
CA TYR A 83 -18.17 -10.11 -15.73
C TYR A 83 -18.11 -8.74 -15.04
N VAL A 84 -17.78 -8.69 -13.75
CA VAL A 84 -17.62 -7.46 -12.99
C VAL A 84 -16.44 -6.61 -13.47
N GLU A 85 -15.33 -7.22 -13.92
CA GLU A 85 -14.23 -6.52 -14.58
C GLU A 85 -14.69 -5.82 -15.85
N LEU A 86 -15.50 -6.49 -16.68
CA LEU A 86 -16.12 -5.87 -17.86
C LEU A 86 -17.05 -4.72 -17.46
N LEU A 87 -17.86 -4.89 -16.40
CA LEU A 87 -18.72 -3.82 -15.90
C LEU A 87 -17.90 -2.61 -15.46
N LYS A 88 -16.82 -2.84 -14.69
CA LYS A 88 -15.92 -1.78 -14.21
C LYS A 88 -15.25 -1.05 -15.37
N ALA A 89 -14.81 -1.78 -16.41
CA ALA A 89 -14.10 -1.21 -17.55
C ALA A 89 -15.01 -0.44 -18.52
N ARG A 90 -16.24 -0.91 -18.77
CA ARG A 90 -17.09 -0.41 -19.86
C ARG A 90 -18.40 0.23 -19.43
N TYR A 91 -18.96 -0.20 -18.29
CA TYR A 91 -20.33 0.13 -17.91
C TYR A 91 -20.46 0.97 -16.63
N ILE A 92 -19.39 1.16 -15.85
CA ILE A 92 -19.47 1.77 -14.51
C ILE A 92 -20.13 3.15 -14.50
N ARG A 93 -19.81 4.02 -15.47
CA ARG A 93 -20.41 5.36 -15.57
C ARG A 93 -21.90 5.31 -15.90
N ASN A 94 -22.30 4.43 -16.81
CA ASN A 94 -23.69 4.29 -17.21
C ASN A 94 -24.52 3.65 -16.07
N LEU A 95 -23.95 2.66 -15.38
CA LEU A 95 -24.56 2.07 -14.20
C LEU A 95 -24.73 3.11 -13.09
N ALA A 96 -23.70 3.91 -12.82
CA ALA A 96 -23.71 4.94 -11.79
C ALA A 96 -24.85 5.96 -11.98
N GLN A 97 -25.08 6.42 -13.22
CA GLN A 97 -26.14 7.38 -13.56
C GLN A 97 -27.56 6.89 -13.22
N ILE A 98 -27.79 5.57 -13.25
CA ILE A 98 -29.10 4.98 -12.98
C ILE A 98 -29.14 4.21 -11.66
N PHE A 99 -28.01 4.14 -10.94
CA PHE A 99 -27.84 3.26 -9.79
C PHE A 99 -28.81 3.59 -8.66
N ALA A 100 -28.91 4.87 -8.31
CA ALA A 100 -29.82 5.37 -7.26
C ALA A 100 -31.21 5.76 -7.80
N SER A 101 -31.45 5.68 -9.12
CA SER A 101 -32.70 6.19 -9.73
C SER A 101 -33.97 5.45 -9.30
N ASN A 102 -33.86 4.16 -8.91
CA ASN A 102 -35.00 3.32 -8.53
C ASN A 102 -34.69 2.50 -7.27
N ALA A 103 -35.47 2.73 -6.22
CA ALA A 103 -35.31 2.05 -4.92
C ALA A 103 -35.46 0.52 -4.99
N SER A 104 -36.38 0.00 -5.81
CA SER A 104 -36.59 -1.44 -5.95
C SER A 104 -35.40 -2.09 -6.64
N ASP A 105 -34.91 -1.51 -7.73
CA ASP A 105 -33.74 -2.04 -8.43
C ASP A 105 -32.47 -1.94 -7.57
N PHE A 106 -32.28 -0.83 -6.85
CA PHE A 106 -31.20 -0.66 -5.89
C PHE A 106 -31.22 -1.76 -4.81
N ALA A 107 -32.38 -1.99 -4.18
CA ALA A 107 -32.53 -3.03 -3.16
C ALA A 107 -32.30 -4.44 -3.73
N ARG A 108 -32.79 -4.72 -4.94
CA ARG A 108 -32.57 -6.02 -5.62
C ARG A 108 -31.11 -6.22 -5.98
N PHE A 109 -30.42 -5.19 -6.45
CA PHE A 109 -29.01 -5.21 -6.78
C PHE A 109 -28.17 -5.58 -5.54
N HIS A 110 -28.34 -4.86 -4.43
CA HIS A 110 -27.58 -5.15 -3.22
C HIS A 110 -27.90 -6.51 -2.62
N ARG A 111 -29.16 -6.97 -2.66
CA ARG A 111 -29.52 -8.34 -2.21
C ARG A 111 -28.85 -9.44 -3.04
N PHE A 112 -28.67 -9.19 -4.34
CA PHE A 112 -27.99 -10.13 -5.22
C PHE A 112 -26.48 -10.12 -4.95
N PHE A 113 -25.86 -8.94 -4.97
CA PHE A 113 -24.41 -8.82 -4.79
C PHE A 113 -23.93 -9.09 -3.37
N SER A 114 -24.71 -8.82 -2.32
CA SER A 114 -24.26 -9.06 -0.94
C SER A 114 -23.94 -10.53 -0.68
N LYS A 115 -24.81 -11.44 -1.14
CA LYS A 115 -24.59 -12.89 -1.00
C LYS A 115 -23.32 -13.36 -1.70
N GLN A 116 -23.02 -12.77 -2.86
CA GLN A 116 -21.84 -13.11 -3.64
C GLN A 116 -20.58 -12.48 -3.03
N ALA A 117 -20.64 -11.22 -2.61
CA ALA A 117 -19.52 -10.47 -2.05
C ALA A 117 -19.01 -11.06 -0.73
N ILE A 118 -19.89 -11.64 0.10
CA ILE A 118 -19.50 -12.36 1.31
C ILE A 118 -18.64 -13.59 0.98
N GLN A 119 -18.86 -14.24 -0.16
CA GLN A 119 -18.10 -15.42 -0.61
C GLN A 119 -16.91 -15.05 -1.49
N THR A 120 -16.90 -13.85 -2.06
CA THR A 120 -15.89 -13.36 -3.00
C THR A 120 -15.65 -11.88 -2.70
N PRO A 121 -14.76 -11.58 -1.73
CA PRO A 121 -14.56 -10.22 -1.22
C PRO A 121 -14.12 -9.20 -2.27
N GLU A 122 -13.51 -9.63 -3.37
CA GLU A 122 -13.10 -8.78 -4.49
C GLU A 122 -14.29 -8.04 -5.14
N LEU A 123 -15.51 -8.53 -4.95
CA LEU A 123 -16.72 -7.85 -5.44
C LEU A 123 -17.01 -6.54 -4.69
N PHE A 124 -16.52 -6.37 -3.46
CA PHE A 124 -16.66 -5.11 -2.73
C PHE A 124 -15.95 -3.94 -3.42
N ASP A 125 -14.85 -4.19 -4.14
CA ASP A 125 -14.14 -3.16 -4.90
C ASP A 125 -15.01 -2.59 -6.02
N PHE A 126 -15.75 -3.45 -6.71
CA PHE A 126 -16.72 -3.01 -7.72
C PHE A 126 -17.87 -2.25 -7.11
N LEU A 127 -18.48 -2.77 -6.04
CA LEU A 127 -19.60 -2.11 -5.36
C LEU A 127 -19.21 -0.72 -4.85
N SER A 128 -18.02 -0.60 -4.25
CA SER A 128 -17.47 0.69 -3.77
C SER A 128 -17.17 1.63 -4.93
N SER A 129 -16.58 1.13 -6.03
CA SER A 129 -16.30 1.94 -7.22
C SER A 129 -17.58 2.48 -7.86
N LEU A 130 -18.62 1.65 -7.94
CA LEU A 130 -19.93 2.04 -8.48
C LEU A 130 -20.59 3.11 -7.60
N ALA A 131 -20.55 2.92 -6.27
CA ALA A 131 -21.07 3.89 -5.31
C ALA A 131 -20.36 5.24 -5.38
N LEU A 132 -19.02 5.24 -5.42
CA LEU A 132 -18.23 6.47 -5.58
C LEU A 132 -18.57 7.19 -6.87
N THR A 133 -18.71 6.45 -7.98
CA THR A 133 -19.10 7.05 -9.28
C THR A 133 -20.54 7.58 -9.24
N ALA A 134 -21.46 6.89 -8.56
CA ALA A 134 -22.85 7.32 -8.44
C ALA A 134 -22.99 8.56 -7.54
N ALA A 135 -22.16 8.67 -6.50
CA ALA A 135 -22.14 9.80 -5.58
C ALA A 135 -21.80 11.14 -6.28
N GLU A 136 -21.12 11.11 -7.42
CA GLU A 136 -20.88 12.31 -8.25
C GLU A 136 -22.17 12.90 -8.85
N THR A 137 -23.24 12.09 -8.95
CA THR A 137 -24.49 12.45 -9.62
C THR A 137 -25.69 12.58 -8.68
N GLU A 138 -25.88 11.62 -7.76
CA GLU A 138 -27.02 11.59 -6.85
C GLU A 138 -26.62 11.26 -5.40
N PRO A 139 -25.79 12.08 -4.74
CA PRO A 139 -25.18 11.75 -3.44
C PRO A 139 -26.21 11.54 -2.32
N GLN A 140 -27.20 12.43 -2.18
CA GLN A 140 -28.20 12.30 -1.10
C GLN A 140 -29.11 11.08 -1.29
N ASN A 141 -29.52 10.81 -2.52
CA ASN A 141 -30.39 9.69 -2.85
C ASN A 141 -29.65 8.35 -2.63
N LEU A 142 -28.38 8.28 -3.07
CA LEU A 142 -27.51 7.12 -2.84
C LEU A 142 -27.41 6.77 -1.35
N ALA A 143 -27.04 7.75 -0.51
CA ALA A 143 -26.89 7.53 0.93
C ALA A 143 -28.21 7.10 1.58
N THR A 144 -29.32 7.76 1.24
CA THR A 144 -30.65 7.42 1.76
C THR A 144 -31.06 5.99 1.40
N LEU A 145 -30.87 5.59 0.14
CA LEU A 145 -31.20 4.24 -0.32
C LEU A 145 -30.30 3.18 0.31
N PHE A 146 -29.00 3.46 0.43
CA PHE A 146 -28.06 2.55 1.07
C PHE A 146 -28.39 2.33 2.54
N MET A 147 -28.61 3.40 3.30
CA MET A 147 -28.97 3.30 4.71
C MET A 147 -30.32 2.58 4.93
N LYS A 148 -31.22 2.60 3.94
CA LYS A 148 -32.52 1.95 4.01
C LYS A 148 -32.52 0.48 3.57
N TYR A 149 -31.74 0.13 2.55
CA TYR A 149 -31.82 -1.17 1.89
C TYR A 149 -30.50 -1.94 1.82
N GLY A 150 -29.37 -1.24 1.90
CA GLY A 150 -28.03 -1.82 1.79
C GLY A 150 -27.41 -2.15 3.14
N PHE A 151 -27.45 -1.20 4.09
CA PHE A 151 -26.71 -1.28 5.36
C PHE A 151 -26.92 -2.62 6.11
N ASP A 152 -28.18 -3.01 6.34
CA ASP A 152 -28.53 -4.25 7.06
C ASP A 152 -28.11 -5.54 6.35
N LEU A 153 -27.78 -5.48 5.05
CA LEU A 153 -27.27 -6.64 4.31
C LEU A 153 -25.78 -6.90 4.59
N TYR A 154 -25.04 -5.87 5.00
CA TYR A 154 -23.58 -5.93 5.19
C TYR A 154 -23.18 -5.79 6.66
N SER A 155 -23.91 -5.01 7.47
CA SER A 155 -23.58 -4.79 8.88
C SER A 155 -23.44 -6.07 9.73
N PRO A 156 -24.17 -7.18 9.50
CA PRO A 156 -23.97 -8.42 10.26
C PRO A 156 -22.61 -9.08 10.04
N GLN A 157 -21.86 -8.65 9.02
CA GLN A 157 -20.56 -9.21 8.65
C GLN A 157 -19.38 -8.35 9.16
N LEU A 158 -19.65 -7.24 9.88
CA LEU A 158 -18.62 -6.37 10.43
C LEU A 158 -17.72 -7.05 11.47
N SER A 159 -18.18 -8.14 12.10
CA SER A 159 -17.34 -8.95 13.00
C SER A 159 -16.41 -9.93 12.26
N ASN A 160 -16.56 -10.09 10.95
CA ASN A 160 -15.68 -10.93 10.15
C ASN A 160 -14.43 -10.13 9.75
N LYS A 161 -13.27 -10.53 10.28
CA LYS A 161 -11.97 -9.87 10.05
C LYS A 161 -11.61 -9.73 8.55
N GLU A 162 -11.98 -10.71 7.72
CA GLU A 162 -11.67 -10.69 6.28
C GLU A 162 -12.58 -9.71 5.51
N LEU A 163 -13.79 -9.47 6.02
CA LEU A 163 -14.79 -8.63 5.36
C LEU A 163 -14.89 -7.22 5.95
N LEU A 164 -14.33 -7.00 7.14
CA LEU A 164 -14.45 -5.73 7.87
C LEU A 164 -13.98 -4.53 7.03
N SER A 165 -12.74 -4.55 6.54
CA SER A 165 -12.21 -3.44 5.73
C SER A 165 -13.03 -3.20 4.44
N PRO A 166 -13.33 -4.24 3.61
CA PRO A 166 -14.19 -4.07 2.44
C PRO A 166 -15.59 -3.51 2.74
N ILE A 167 -16.22 -3.92 3.84
CA ILE A 167 -17.55 -3.46 4.23
C ILE A 167 -17.50 -2.01 4.71
N VAL A 168 -16.52 -1.64 5.54
CA VAL A 168 -16.34 -0.25 5.99
C VAL A 168 -16.16 0.66 4.77
N LYS A 169 -15.27 0.29 3.83
CA LYS A 169 -15.09 1.01 2.56
C LYS A 169 -16.39 1.16 1.78
N LEU A 170 -17.18 0.10 1.69
CA LEU A 170 -18.47 0.12 1.00
C LEU A 170 -19.45 1.11 1.67
N ILE A 171 -19.59 1.07 2.99
CA ILE A 171 -20.48 1.98 3.73
C ILE A 171 -20.05 3.43 3.52
N PHE A 172 -18.76 3.71 3.60
CA PHE A 172 -18.21 5.06 3.39
C PHE A 172 -18.43 5.55 1.96
N ALA A 173 -18.18 4.70 0.96
CA ALA A 173 -18.42 5.01 -0.45
C ALA A 173 -19.87 5.43 -0.75
N HIS A 174 -20.86 4.93 0.01
CA HIS A 174 -22.27 5.30 -0.15
C HIS A 174 -22.70 6.52 0.65
N THR A 175 -21.97 6.88 1.71
CA THR A 175 -22.45 7.84 2.72
C THR A 175 -21.63 9.12 2.81
N GLU A 176 -20.40 9.15 2.28
CA GLU A 176 -19.47 10.27 2.44
C GLU A 176 -20.02 11.62 1.95
N SER A 177 -20.77 11.59 0.84
CA SER A 177 -21.27 12.80 0.18
C SER A 177 -22.56 13.37 0.79
N ASP A 178 -23.15 12.69 1.77
CA ASP A 178 -24.34 13.16 2.50
C ASP A 178 -23.97 13.41 3.98
N GLU A 179 -23.99 14.66 4.41
CA GLU A 179 -23.56 15.08 5.75
C GLU A 179 -24.33 14.36 6.88
N ALA A 180 -25.65 14.21 6.76
CA ALA A 180 -26.45 13.55 7.78
C ALA A 180 -26.11 12.06 7.92
N SER A 181 -25.90 11.37 6.79
CA SER A 181 -25.49 9.96 6.78
C SER A 181 -24.04 9.80 7.25
N ARG A 182 -23.14 10.68 6.80
CA ARG A 182 -21.73 10.71 7.22
C ARG A 182 -21.60 10.81 8.74
N ASP A 183 -22.30 11.76 9.36
CA ASP A 183 -22.19 12.01 10.80
C ASP A 183 -22.86 10.93 11.67
N ALA A 184 -23.81 10.16 11.10
CA ALA A 184 -24.54 9.13 11.81
C ALA A 184 -24.00 7.71 11.57
N ARG A 185 -23.24 7.46 10.50
CA ARG A 185 -22.85 6.10 10.07
C ARG A 185 -22.01 5.39 11.12
N VAL A 186 -21.03 6.07 11.73
CA VAL A 186 -20.10 5.43 12.68
C VAL A 186 -20.88 4.96 13.90
N SER A 187 -21.76 5.80 14.47
CA SER A 187 -22.65 5.36 15.56
C SER A 187 -23.51 4.16 15.16
N LYS A 188 -24.13 4.17 13.97
CA LYS A 188 -24.94 3.04 13.50
C LYS A 188 -24.13 1.76 13.29
N ILE A 189 -22.89 1.87 12.83
CA ILE A 189 -21.96 0.75 12.71
C ILE A 189 -21.70 0.18 14.12
N LEU A 190 -21.38 1.03 15.10
CA LEU A 190 -21.08 0.61 16.47
C LEU A 190 -22.29 0.02 17.19
N ASP A 191 -23.51 0.51 16.90
CA ASP A 191 -24.75 -0.05 17.42
C ASP A 191 -24.98 -1.51 16.98
N CYS A 192 -24.36 -1.94 15.88
CA CYS A 192 -24.39 -3.32 15.41
C CYS A 192 -23.38 -4.23 16.11
N ILE A 193 -22.46 -3.66 16.90
CA ILE A 193 -21.36 -4.39 17.55
C ILE A 193 -21.62 -4.42 19.07
N SER A 194 -21.72 -5.63 19.62
CA SER A 194 -22.04 -5.86 21.03
C SER A 194 -20.82 -5.86 21.95
N ASP A 195 -19.65 -6.24 21.43
CA ASP A 195 -18.42 -6.36 22.21
C ASP A 195 -17.50 -5.14 22.03
N GLU A 196 -16.86 -4.72 23.11
CA GLU A 196 -16.08 -3.49 23.14
C GLU A 196 -14.78 -3.60 22.33
N GLU A 197 -14.11 -4.76 22.35
CA GLU A 197 -12.91 -5.00 21.55
C GLU A 197 -13.19 -4.82 20.05
N SER A 198 -14.24 -5.45 19.51
CA SER A 198 -14.60 -5.29 18.10
C SER A 198 -15.02 -3.86 17.77
N ARG A 199 -15.57 -3.09 18.72
CA ARG A 199 -15.82 -1.65 18.51
C ARG A 199 -14.53 -0.90 18.26
N TYR A 200 -13.47 -1.16 19.04
CA TYR A 200 -12.16 -0.56 18.82
C TYR A 200 -11.52 -0.98 17.49
N VAL A 201 -11.63 -2.26 17.14
CA VAL A 201 -11.16 -2.75 15.83
C VAL A 201 -11.90 -2.04 14.70
N VAL A 202 -13.23 -1.98 14.76
CA VAL A 202 -14.07 -1.31 13.76
C VAL A 202 -13.72 0.18 13.69
N LEU A 203 -13.55 0.86 14.83
CA LEU A 203 -13.15 2.28 14.87
C LEU A 203 -11.79 2.52 14.23
N ALA A 204 -10.83 1.63 14.45
CA ALA A 204 -9.52 1.69 13.80
C ALA A 204 -9.65 1.57 12.27
N HIS A 205 -10.60 0.80 11.76
CA HIS A 205 -10.90 0.78 10.32
C HIS A 205 -11.69 2.01 9.85
N THR A 206 -12.68 2.49 10.60
CA THR A 206 -13.51 3.61 10.15
C THR A 206 -12.73 4.91 10.10
N VAL A 207 -11.85 5.17 11.07
CA VAL A 207 -11.06 6.41 11.13
C VAL A 207 -10.12 6.57 9.92
N MET A 208 -9.66 5.46 9.33
CA MET A 208 -8.83 5.46 8.12
C MET A 208 -9.60 5.86 6.85
N GLU A 209 -10.91 5.60 6.82
CA GLU A 209 -11.76 5.88 5.66
C GLU A 209 -12.43 7.27 5.73
N GLU A 210 -12.42 7.90 6.91
CA GLU A 210 -12.93 9.25 7.12
C GLU A 210 -12.12 10.29 6.33
N ARG A 211 -12.79 11.05 5.46
CA ARG A 211 -12.17 12.18 4.74
C ARG A 211 -12.61 13.53 5.29
N ILE A 212 -13.80 13.60 5.87
CA ILE A 212 -14.37 14.82 6.46
C ILE A 212 -14.76 14.54 7.91
N PHE A 213 -14.06 15.20 8.83
CA PHE A 213 -14.31 15.07 10.26
C PHE A 213 -15.20 16.21 10.75
N SER A 214 -16.46 15.89 11.04
CA SER A 214 -17.37 16.81 11.75
C SER A 214 -17.01 16.87 13.23
N SER A 215 -17.47 17.93 13.93
CA SER A 215 -17.25 18.06 15.39
C SER A 215 -17.77 16.84 16.15
N ARG A 216 -18.94 16.33 15.77
CA ARG A 216 -19.55 15.14 16.36
C ARG A 216 -18.69 13.89 16.18
N LEU A 217 -18.11 13.69 15.00
CA LEU A 217 -17.20 12.56 14.74
C LEU A 217 -15.91 12.72 15.54
N CYS A 218 -15.33 13.93 15.59
CA CYS A 218 -14.18 14.23 16.42
C CYS A 218 -14.44 13.92 17.90
N ASP A 219 -15.60 14.32 18.44
CA ASP A 219 -15.97 14.04 19.84
C ASP A 219 -16.15 12.54 20.08
N LEU A 220 -16.78 11.82 19.15
CA LEU A 220 -16.91 10.37 19.21
C LEU A 220 -15.54 9.70 19.28
N TYR A 221 -14.65 9.94 18.31
CA TYR A 221 -13.31 9.35 18.32
C TYR A 221 -12.49 9.79 19.55
N SER A 222 -12.60 11.05 19.99
CA SER A 222 -11.91 11.54 21.20
C SER A 222 -12.34 10.78 22.45
N SER A 223 -13.62 10.44 22.58
CA SER A 223 -14.13 9.67 23.73
C SER A 223 -13.57 8.24 23.77
N TYR A 224 -13.39 7.61 22.60
CA TYR A 224 -12.76 6.29 22.48
C TYR A 224 -11.24 6.36 22.69
N ILE A 225 -10.58 7.46 22.30
CA ILE A 225 -9.17 7.67 22.66
C ILE A 225 -9.05 7.76 24.18
N GLU A 226 -9.84 8.61 24.84
CA GLU A 226 -9.73 8.83 26.29
C GLU A 226 -9.99 7.57 27.11
N SER A 227 -11.02 6.81 26.74
CA SER A 227 -11.35 5.55 27.42
C SER A 227 -10.36 4.43 27.06
N GLY A 228 -9.99 4.31 25.78
CA GLY A 228 -9.12 3.24 25.30
C GLY A 228 -7.68 3.35 25.79
N LEU A 229 -7.15 4.55 26.02
CA LEU A 229 -5.81 4.71 26.60
C LEU A 229 -5.72 4.22 28.05
N LYS A 230 -6.84 4.15 28.78
CA LYS A 230 -6.91 3.68 30.17
C LYS A 230 -6.96 2.15 30.28
N GLU A 231 -7.38 1.46 29.22
CA GLU A 231 -7.58 0.01 29.21
C GLU A 231 -6.52 -0.69 28.35
N SER A 232 -5.75 -1.59 28.97
CA SER A 232 -4.56 -2.17 28.32
C SER A 232 -4.88 -2.79 26.96
N ASP A 233 -5.97 -3.55 26.85
CA ASP A 233 -6.34 -4.25 25.63
C ASP A 233 -6.71 -3.31 24.46
N TYR A 234 -7.14 -2.08 24.77
CA TYR A 234 -7.62 -1.12 23.78
C TYR A 234 -6.59 -0.03 23.42
N GLN A 235 -5.53 0.11 24.23
CA GLN A 235 -4.46 1.08 24.02
C GLN A 235 -3.93 1.12 22.58
N PRO A 236 -3.59 -0.01 21.92
CA PRO A 236 -3.05 0.04 20.56
C PRO A 236 -4.03 0.67 19.55
N TYR A 237 -5.32 0.36 19.68
CA TYR A 237 -6.38 0.91 18.85
C TYR A 237 -6.60 2.39 19.14
N ALA A 238 -6.58 2.79 20.42
CA ALA A 238 -6.70 4.19 20.82
C ALA A 238 -5.52 5.04 20.31
N VAL A 239 -4.28 4.53 20.38
CA VAL A 239 -3.10 5.17 19.78
C VAL A 239 -3.25 5.30 18.26
N HIS A 240 -3.74 4.26 17.59
CA HIS A 240 -3.99 4.30 16.16
C HIS A 240 -5.07 5.31 15.78
N ILE A 241 -6.19 5.37 16.51
CA ILE A 241 -7.23 6.39 16.29
C ILE A 241 -6.65 7.79 16.53
N LEU A 242 -5.89 7.98 17.61
CA LEU A 242 -5.23 9.26 17.92
C LEU A 242 -4.34 9.73 16.78
N ARG A 243 -3.60 8.83 16.12
CA ARG A 243 -2.76 9.15 14.96
C ARG A 243 -3.55 9.86 13.85
N TYR A 244 -4.74 9.38 13.53
CA TYR A 244 -5.57 9.97 12.47
C TYR A 244 -6.29 11.25 12.91
N ILE A 245 -6.69 11.35 14.17
CA ILE A 245 -7.42 12.54 14.66
C ILE A 245 -6.45 13.71 14.96
N SER A 246 -5.23 13.43 15.39
CA SER A 246 -4.27 14.45 15.83
C SER A 246 -3.97 15.55 14.79
N PRO A 247 -3.79 15.26 13.48
CA PRO A 247 -3.62 16.29 12.46
C PRO A 247 -4.83 17.23 12.28
N ILE A 248 -6.04 16.75 12.62
CA ILE A 248 -7.29 17.51 12.52
C ILE A 248 -7.51 18.34 13.78
N ARG A 249 -7.15 17.76 14.94
CA ARG A 249 -7.23 18.38 16.26
C ARG A 249 -5.84 18.42 16.90
N GLY A 250 -5.08 19.44 16.53
CA GLY A 250 -3.68 19.60 16.95
C GLY A 250 -3.46 19.72 18.47
N ASP A 251 -4.50 20.00 19.25
CA ASP A 251 -4.49 20.00 20.71
C ASP A 251 -4.42 18.58 21.31
N LEU A 252 -4.97 17.58 20.61
CA LEU A 252 -5.09 16.22 21.18
C LEU A 252 -3.74 15.54 21.37
N ILE A 253 -2.82 15.67 20.41
CA ILE A 253 -1.52 15.04 20.54
C ILE A 253 -0.76 15.57 21.74
N GLN A 254 -0.79 16.89 21.98
CA GLN A 254 -0.14 17.51 23.14
C GLN A 254 -0.82 17.10 24.45
N THR A 255 -2.14 16.93 24.42
CA THR A 255 -2.93 16.48 25.58
C THR A 255 -2.54 15.06 26.00
N TYR A 256 -2.37 14.15 25.05
CA TYR A 256 -2.10 12.73 25.34
C TYR A 256 -0.62 12.36 25.32
N LEU A 257 0.29 13.25 24.89
CA LEU A 257 1.72 12.97 24.83
C LEU A 257 2.31 12.45 26.16
N PRO A 258 1.93 12.98 27.35
CA PRO A 258 2.40 12.41 28.62
C PRO A 258 2.02 10.95 28.80
N THR A 259 0.77 10.58 28.47
CA THR A 259 0.29 9.19 28.52
C THR A 259 1.00 8.32 27.48
N ILE A 260 1.21 8.83 26.26
CA ILE A 260 1.96 8.12 25.22
C ILE A 260 3.41 7.85 25.64
N ALA A 261 4.04 8.78 26.34
CA ALA A 261 5.40 8.61 26.85
C ALA A 261 5.51 7.47 27.87
N GLU A 262 4.45 7.12 28.60
CA GLU A 262 4.43 5.97 29.51
C GLU A 262 4.44 4.62 28.77
N PHE A 263 4.10 4.62 27.48
CA PHE A 263 3.98 3.39 26.67
C PHE A 263 5.22 3.06 25.84
N VAL A 264 6.26 3.89 25.85
CA VAL A 264 7.47 3.68 25.02
C VAL A 264 8.22 2.38 25.35
N ASP A 265 8.02 1.84 26.56
CA ASP A 265 8.62 0.59 27.02
C ASP A 265 7.77 -0.66 26.70
N ASP A 266 6.55 -0.48 26.17
CA ASP A 266 5.62 -1.57 25.86
C ASP A 266 6.24 -2.55 24.83
N LYS A 267 6.05 -3.85 25.05
CA LYS A 267 6.66 -4.94 24.25
C LYS A 267 5.68 -5.62 23.30
N ARG A 268 4.40 -5.25 23.33
CA ARG A 268 3.36 -5.80 22.46
C ARG A 268 3.58 -5.28 21.03
N PRO A 269 3.69 -6.17 20.01
CA PRO A 269 3.98 -5.75 18.63
C PRO A 269 2.99 -4.71 18.10
N ILE A 270 1.69 -4.94 18.31
CA ILE A 270 0.62 -4.07 17.82
C ILE A 270 0.70 -2.68 18.45
N MET A 271 1.06 -2.60 19.74
CA MET A 271 1.27 -1.32 20.43
C MET A 271 2.50 -0.59 19.88
N GLN A 272 3.63 -1.28 19.75
CA GLN A 272 4.85 -0.69 19.20
C GLN A 272 4.64 -0.19 17.77
N ALA A 273 3.92 -0.93 16.93
CA ALA A 273 3.59 -0.50 15.58
C ALA A 273 2.73 0.77 15.57
N ALA A 274 1.70 0.83 16.42
CA ALA A 274 0.84 2.01 16.55
C ALA A 274 1.63 3.24 17.06
N LEU A 275 2.49 3.06 18.07
CA LEU A 275 3.33 4.11 18.62
C LEU A 275 4.33 4.64 17.60
N VAL A 276 5.05 3.76 16.88
CA VAL A 276 6.00 4.17 15.83
C VAL A 276 5.30 5.03 14.78
N GLN A 277 4.14 4.57 14.29
CA GLN A 277 3.34 5.32 13.32
C GLN A 277 2.90 6.70 13.86
N LEU A 278 2.38 6.75 15.09
CA LEU A 278 1.95 7.99 15.73
C LEU A 278 3.11 8.98 15.90
N LEU A 279 4.22 8.53 16.47
CA LEU A 279 5.34 9.39 16.86
C LEU A 279 6.10 9.93 15.65
N ILE A 280 6.17 9.17 14.57
CA ILE A 280 6.69 9.64 13.29
C ILE A 280 5.80 10.76 12.73
N ASP A 281 4.50 10.54 12.64
CA ASP A 281 3.55 11.54 12.12
C ASP A 281 3.51 12.80 13.01
N ALA A 282 3.70 12.63 14.32
CA ALA A 282 3.76 13.71 15.31
C ALA A 282 5.16 14.34 15.49
N SER A 283 6.17 13.91 14.71
CA SER A 283 7.55 14.41 14.78
C SER A 283 8.18 14.32 16.18
N GLN A 284 7.88 13.26 16.94
CA GLN A 284 8.34 13.02 18.31
C GLN A 284 9.59 12.12 18.33
N GLU A 285 10.71 12.64 17.82
CA GLU A 285 11.96 11.89 17.64
C GLU A 285 12.53 11.31 18.94
N ALA A 286 12.42 12.02 20.06
CA ALA A 286 12.96 11.56 21.34
C ALA A 286 12.24 10.28 21.85
N LEU A 287 10.91 10.27 21.80
CA LEU A 287 10.12 9.10 22.21
C LEU A 287 10.28 7.94 21.21
N LEU A 288 10.37 8.26 19.91
CA LEU A 288 10.64 7.26 18.89
C LEU A 288 12.00 6.58 19.09
N THR A 289 13.03 7.36 19.44
CA THR A 289 14.36 6.85 19.76
C THR A 289 14.31 5.87 20.94
N GLN A 290 13.56 6.21 22.00
CA GLN A 290 13.37 5.31 23.15
C GLN A 290 12.73 3.97 22.74
N ILE A 291 11.69 3.99 21.91
CA ILE A 291 11.06 2.76 21.42
C ILE A 291 12.07 1.90 20.63
N ILE A 292 12.86 2.54 19.76
CA ILE A 292 13.87 1.86 18.93
C ILE A 292 14.96 1.23 19.80
N GLU A 293 15.45 1.94 20.81
CA GLU A 293 16.44 1.42 21.75
C GLU A 293 15.90 0.20 22.52
N ASN A 294 14.62 0.25 22.89
CA ASN A 294 13.92 -0.73 23.70
C ASN A 294 13.38 -1.95 22.95
N THR A 295 13.50 -2.02 21.62
CA THR A 295 12.97 -3.13 20.82
C THR A 295 14.05 -3.82 20.00
N ASP A 296 14.06 -5.15 19.99
CA ASP A 296 14.90 -5.96 19.10
C ASP A 296 14.07 -6.62 17.98
N ARG A 297 12.79 -6.22 17.86
CA ARG A 297 11.86 -6.74 16.85
C ARG A 297 12.20 -6.16 15.49
N ILE A 298 12.71 -7.01 14.59
CA ILE A 298 13.06 -6.61 13.22
C ILE A 298 11.85 -6.02 12.50
N GLU A 299 10.63 -6.53 12.73
CA GLU A 299 9.41 -6.01 12.12
C GLU A 299 9.11 -4.55 12.51
N ILE A 300 9.36 -4.17 13.77
CA ILE A 300 9.15 -2.80 14.26
C ILE A 300 10.27 -1.87 13.78
N LEU A 301 11.52 -2.34 13.80
CA LEU A 301 12.67 -1.60 13.26
C LEU A 301 12.51 -1.37 11.75
N SER A 302 12.00 -2.37 11.02
CA SER A 302 11.67 -2.27 9.60
C SER A 302 10.58 -1.23 9.36
N LEU A 303 9.49 -1.25 10.14
CA LEU A 303 8.44 -0.24 10.05
C LEU A 303 8.97 1.18 10.27
N ALA A 304 9.74 1.40 11.34
CA ALA A 304 10.33 2.70 11.64
C ALA A 304 11.24 3.16 10.50
N LEU A 305 12.10 2.27 9.97
CA LEU A 305 12.98 2.57 8.86
C LEU A 305 12.22 2.94 7.57
N HIS A 306 11.14 2.24 7.23
CA HIS A 306 10.29 2.57 6.08
C HIS A 306 9.71 3.97 6.20
N LEU A 307 9.07 4.25 7.33
CA LEU A 307 8.39 5.53 7.55
C LEU A 307 9.38 6.71 7.61
N VAL A 308 10.53 6.54 8.27
CA VAL A 308 11.61 7.56 8.31
C VAL A 308 12.19 7.82 6.93
N SER A 309 12.40 6.78 6.13
CA SER A 309 13.03 6.87 4.81
C SER A 309 12.09 7.45 3.74
N GLU A 310 10.78 7.30 3.90
CA GLU A 310 9.77 7.83 2.98
C GLU A 310 9.47 9.32 3.23
N LEU A 311 9.37 9.74 4.50
CA LEU A 311 8.99 11.11 4.84
C LEU A 311 10.06 12.15 4.51
N GLY A 312 11.34 11.76 4.48
CA GLY A 312 12.46 12.65 4.17
C GLY A 312 12.61 13.85 5.12
N SER A 313 11.85 13.91 6.20
CA SER A 313 11.75 15.03 7.15
C SER A 313 12.36 14.75 8.52
N ILE A 314 12.77 13.50 8.79
CA ILE A 314 13.30 13.09 10.09
C ILE A 314 14.83 13.14 10.08
N SER A 315 15.43 13.40 11.25
CA SER A 315 16.86 13.65 11.39
C SER A 315 17.73 12.51 10.85
N SER A 316 18.87 12.90 10.27
CA SER A 316 19.91 11.97 9.84
C SER A 316 20.40 11.07 10.97
N THR A 317 20.38 11.55 12.21
CA THR A 317 20.80 10.82 13.40
C THR A 317 19.91 9.61 13.65
N LEU A 318 18.59 9.76 13.58
CA LEU A 318 17.66 8.65 13.81
C LEU A 318 17.80 7.56 12.74
N LEU A 319 17.93 7.97 11.47
CA LEU A 319 18.12 7.03 10.36
C LEU A 319 19.36 6.15 10.58
N ILE A 320 20.48 6.76 10.96
CA ILE A 320 21.72 6.02 11.25
C ILE A 320 21.57 5.16 12.50
N SER A 321 20.90 5.66 13.56
CA SER A 321 20.62 4.88 14.77
C SER A 321 19.81 3.62 14.45
N LEU A 322 18.80 3.72 13.58
CA LEU A 322 18.01 2.58 13.11
C LEU A 322 18.88 1.54 12.38
N PHE A 323 19.74 1.97 11.45
CA PHE A 323 20.65 1.04 10.78
C PHE A 323 21.61 0.36 11.75
N LYS A 324 22.14 1.10 12.73
CA LYS A 324 22.96 0.54 13.81
C LYS A 324 22.21 -0.47 14.66
N LYS A 325 20.95 -0.17 15.00
CA LYS A 325 20.09 -1.06 15.81
C LYS A 325 19.71 -2.34 15.04
N ILE A 326 19.48 -2.25 13.73
CA ILE A 326 19.22 -3.41 12.85
C ILE A 326 20.46 -4.29 12.75
N GLY A 327 21.65 -3.68 12.66
CA GLY A 327 22.93 -4.36 12.58
C GLY A 327 23.29 -4.82 11.17
N ALA A 328 24.60 -4.95 10.91
CA ALA A 328 25.14 -5.17 9.56
C ALA A 328 24.57 -6.42 8.88
N ASP A 329 24.36 -7.50 9.63
CA ASP A 329 23.87 -8.78 9.11
C ASP A 329 22.43 -8.73 8.60
N ASN A 330 21.60 -7.83 9.17
CA ASN A 330 20.17 -7.77 8.87
C ASN A 330 19.81 -6.66 7.86
N ILE A 331 20.67 -5.66 7.66
CA ILE A 331 20.38 -4.50 6.79
C ILE A 331 19.94 -4.94 5.39
N TYR A 332 20.67 -5.89 4.78
CA TYR A 332 20.31 -6.35 3.45
C TYR A 332 18.92 -6.98 3.40
N GLN A 333 18.61 -7.81 4.40
CA GLN A 333 17.31 -8.47 4.52
C GLN A 333 16.19 -7.43 4.66
N VAL A 334 16.31 -6.54 5.65
CA VAL A 334 15.30 -5.52 5.95
C VAL A 334 15.03 -4.60 4.77
N CYS A 335 16.05 -4.27 3.98
CA CYS A 335 15.91 -3.33 2.87
C CYS A 335 15.44 -3.97 1.55
N THR A 336 15.63 -5.28 1.36
CA THR A 336 15.36 -5.95 0.07
C THR A 336 14.26 -7.00 0.12
N GLU A 337 13.88 -7.48 1.30
CA GLU A 337 12.76 -8.39 1.49
C GLU A 337 11.47 -7.65 1.87
N ARG A 338 10.33 -8.32 1.72
CA ARG A 338 9.06 -7.81 2.24
C ARG A 338 8.95 -8.17 3.71
N CYS A 339 8.52 -7.22 4.53
CA CYS A 339 8.27 -7.46 5.95
C CYS A 339 6.76 -7.41 6.22
N THR A 340 6.26 -8.17 7.19
CA THR A 340 4.87 -8.09 7.64
C THR A 340 4.87 -7.64 9.09
N VAL A 341 4.08 -6.62 9.40
CA VAL A 341 3.99 -6.01 10.73
C VAL A 341 2.56 -6.10 11.20
N GLU A 342 2.34 -6.61 12.41
CA GLU A 342 1.02 -6.64 13.03
C GLU A 342 0.62 -5.23 13.50
N THR A 343 -0.56 -4.78 13.09
CA THR A 343 -1.10 -3.45 13.44
C THR A 343 -2.52 -3.57 14.01
N PRO A 344 -3.08 -2.50 14.59
CA PRO A 344 -4.47 -2.51 15.09
C PRO A 344 -5.53 -2.82 14.02
N VAL A 345 -5.20 -2.71 12.72
CA VAL A 345 -6.11 -2.99 11.60
C VAL A 345 -5.72 -4.26 10.83
N GLY A 346 -4.90 -5.11 11.44
CA GLY A 346 -4.39 -6.35 10.86
C GLY A 346 -2.96 -6.25 10.33
N ALA A 347 -2.55 -7.27 9.59
CA ALA A 347 -1.18 -7.41 9.10
C ALA A 347 -0.90 -6.40 7.96
N LEU A 348 0.08 -5.52 8.19
CA LEU A 348 0.59 -4.58 7.21
C LEU A 348 1.79 -5.19 6.48
N GLN A 349 1.66 -5.45 5.18
CA GLN A 349 2.78 -5.86 4.36
C GLN A 349 3.58 -4.64 3.89
N LEU A 350 4.79 -4.49 4.41
CA LEU A 350 5.75 -3.50 3.96
C LEU A 350 6.36 -3.96 2.63
N GLY A 351 6.53 -2.98 1.73
CA GLY A 351 7.24 -3.18 0.47
C GLY A 351 8.71 -3.49 0.69
N ARG A 352 9.47 -3.57 -0.40
CA ARG A 352 10.93 -3.52 -0.31
C ARG A 352 11.32 -2.07 -0.09
N LEU A 353 12.04 -1.76 0.98
CA LEU A 353 12.47 -0.39 1.26
C LEU A 353 13.18 0.24 0.07
N THR A 354 14.02 -0.53 -0.61
CA THR A 354 14.75 -0.09 -1.82
C THR A 354 13.85 0.40 -2.97
N ASN A 355 12.56 0.03 -2.98
CA ASN A 355 11.59 0.54 -3.96
C ASN A 355 10.92 1.85 -3.52
N THR A 356 10.87 2.15 -2.22
CA THR A 356 10.13 3.31 -1.66
C THR A 356 11.03 4.34 -0.98
N TRP A 357 12.30 4.01 -0.76
CA TRP A 357 13.38 4.85 -0.24
C TRP A 357 13.49 6.17 -1.04
N ASN A 358 13.55 7.31 -0.36
CA ASN A 358 13.87 8.59 -1.00
C ASN A 358 15.37 8.62 -1.37
N ILE A 359 15.66 8.31 -2.64
CA ILE A 359 17.03 8.05 -3.15
C ILE A 359 17.97 9.18 -2.78
N ALA A 360 17.61 10.42 -3.07
CA ALA A 360 18.49 11.55 -2.84
C ALA A 360 18.77 11.81 -1.34
N ALA A 361 17.74 11.86 -0.49
CA ALA A 361 17.89 12.25 0.91
C ALA A 361 18.61 11.18 1.74
N VAL A 362 18.20 9.92 1.58
CA VAL A 362 18.75 8.82 2.36
C VAL A 362 20.15 8.45 1.85
N ASN A 363 20.41 8.42 0.53
CA ASN A 363 21.77 8.20 0.01
C ASN A 363 22.73 9.27 0.53
N SER A 364 22.34 10.55 0.42
CA SER A 364 23.20 11.66 0.86
C SER A 364 23.52 11.57 2.35
N THR A 365 22.52 11.28 3.17
CA THR A 365 22.70 11.13 4.62
C THR A 365 23.63 9.96 4.96
N VAL A 366 23.40 8.80 4.35
CA VAL A 366 24.22 7.61 4.59
C VAL A 366 25.65 7.85 4.11
N ILE A 367 25.85 8.47 2.95
CA ILE A 367 27.21 8.74 2.46
C ILE A 367 27.93 9.77 3.32
N GLN A 368 27.26 10.86 3.74
CA GLN A 368 27.86 11.84 4.66
C GLN A 368 28.26 11.18 5.99
N HIS A 369 27.42 10.31 6.53
CA HIS A 369 27.73 9.53 7.72
C HIS A 369 28.97 8.66 7.51
N ILE A 370 29.03 7.90 6.41
CA ILE A 370 30.17 7.06 6.03
C ILE A 370 31.46 7.89 5.89
N GLN A 371 31.39 9.07 5.27
CA GLN A 371 32.53 10.00 5.16
C GLN A 371 33.04 10.49 6.51
N SER A 372 32.18 10.58 7.51
CA SER A 372 32.54 11.09 8.84
C SER A 372 33.22 10.03 9.73
N ILE A 373 33.19 8.75 9.35
CA ILE A 373 33.71 7.65 10.17
C ILE A 373 34.98 7.05 9.55
N PRO A 374 36.06 6.91 10.34
CA PRO A 374 37.25 6.17 9.92
C PRO A 374 36.93 4.74 9.48
N LEU A 375 37.50 4.29 8.35
CA LEU A 375 37.20 2.99 7.74
C LEU A 375 37.41 1.78 8.69
N ASN A 376 38.32 1.88 9.65
CA ASN A 376 38.57 0.83 10.66
C ASN A 376 37.50 0.76 11.77
N GLN A 377 36.55 1.71 11.79
CA GLN A 377 35.41 1.74 12.72
C GLN A 377 34.09 1.41 12.02
N TRP A 378 34.14 1.05 10.74
CA TRP A 378 32.95 0.68 9.98
C TRP A 378 32.43 -0.69 10.41
N ASP A 379 31.13 -0.76 10.66
CA ASP A 379 30.40 -2.00 10.88
C ASP A 379 29.20 -2.02 9.94
N VAL A 380 28.13 -1.34 10.32
CA VAL A 380 26.93 -1.18 9.49
C VAL A 380 27.21 -0.40 8.21
N GLU A 381 28.25 0.44 8.20
CA GLU A 381 28.69 1.22 7.05
C GLU A 381 29.10 0.31 5.87
N PHE A 382 29.67 -0.88 6.13
CA PHE A 382 29.97 -1.85 5.09
C PHE A 382 28.70 -2.40 4.42
N ALA A 383 27.71 -2.76 5.24
CA ALA A 383 26.42 -3.25 4.74
C ALA A 383 25.67 -2.16 3.97
N LEU A 384 25.69 -0.92 4.47
CA LEU A 384 25.12 0.25 3.81
C LEU A 384 25.79 0.55 2.48
N CYS A 385 27.12 0.48 2.39
CA CYS A 385 27.83 0.61 1.12
C CYS A 385 27.38 -0.45 0.10
N LYS A 386 27.33 -1.72 0.50
CA LYS A 386 26.87 -2.81 -0.37
C LYS A 386 25.42 -2.63 -0.83
N LEU A 387 24.55 -2.15 0.06
CA LEU A 387 23.14 -1.88 -0.26
C LEU A 387 23.01 -0.76 -1.30
N LEU A 388 23.69 0.37 -1.07
CA LEU A 388 23.66 1.54 -1.93
C LEU A 388 24.23 1.27 -3.32
N LEU A 389 25.29 0.45 -3.43
CA LEU A 389 25.88 0.06 -4.72
C LEU A 389 24.94 -0.82 -5.58
N LYS A 390 23.88 -1.40 -4.98
CA LYS A 390 22.84 -2.14 -5.71
C LYS A 390 21.67 -1.26 -6.15
N GLN A 391 21.63 0.00 -5.73
CA GLN A 391 20.57 0.94 -6.11
C GLN A 391 20.88 1.65 -7.42
N PRO A 392 19.87 2.04 -8.20
CA PRO A 392 20.08 2.94 -9.33
C PRO A 392 20.72 4.24 -8.82
N MET A 393 21.90 4.56 -9.35
CA MET A 393 22.60 5.80 -9.00
C MET A 393 22.11 6.95 -9.88
N ASP A 394 21.52 7.96 -9.27
CA ASP A 394 21.36 9.26 -9.93
C ASP A 394 22.71 9.99 -10.04
N SER A 395 22.76 11.05 -10.86
CA SER A 395 24.01 11.79 -11.11
C SER A 395 24.63 12.38 -9.85
N THR A 396 23.80 12.77 -8.88
CA THR A 396 24.24 13.37 -7.61
C THR A 396 24.89 12.31 -6.72
N SER A 397 24.22 11.18 -6.55
CA SER A 397 24.71 10.01 -5.82
C SER A 397 26.01 9.51 -6.45
N ALA A 398 26.08 9.40 -7.78
CA ALA A 398 27.30 8.99 -8.48
C ALA A 398 28.48 9.94 -8.23
N GLN A 399 28.24 11.26 -8.21
CA GLN A 399 29.28 12.25 -7.88
C GLN A 399 29.75 12.14 -6.43
N ILE A 400 28.81 12.01 -5.48
CA ILE A 400 29.11 11.84 -4.06
C ILE A 400 29.89 10.53 -3.84
N TRP A 401 29.52 9.46 -4.54
CA TRP A 401 30.22 8.18 -4.51
C TRP A 401 31.64 8.27 -5.06
N LYS A 402 31.83 8.93 -6.21
CA LYS A 402 33.15 9.15 -6.78
C LYS A 402 34.06 9.93 -5.83
N GLN A 403 33.51 10.93 -5.12
CA GLN A 403 34.23 11.67 -4.09
C GLN A 403 34.60 10.79 -2.89
N LEU A 404 33.64 10.00 -2.36
CA LEU A 404 33.87 9.09 -1.24
C LEU A 404 34.96 8.04 -1.56
N PHE A 405 34.84 7.33 -2.69
CA PHE A 405 35.82 6.32 -3.07
C PHE A 405 37.20 6.95 -3.31
N SER A 406 37.26 8.11 -3.95
CA SER A 406 38.53 8.83 -4.13
C SER A 406 39.15 9.22 -2.79
N SER A 407 38.37 9.64 -1.78
CA SER A 407 38.90 9.99 -0.46
C SER A 407 39.35 8.77 0.36
N LEU A 408 38.71 7.61 0.16
CA LEU A 408 39.03 6.38 0.87
C LEU A 408 40.17 5.58 0.24
N THR A 409 40.61 5.90 -0.99
CA THR A 409 41.67 5.20 -1.74
C THR A 409 42.89 4.80 -0.87
N PRO A 410 43.48 5.70 -0.05
CA PRO A 410 44.64 5.32 0.76
C PRO A 410 44.31 4.26 1.82
N GLN A 411 43.15 4.40 2.47
CA GLN A 411 42.68 3.50 3.52
C GLN A 411 42.29 2.13 2.94
N PHE A 412 41.72 2.10 1.73
CA PHE A 412 41.51 0.86 1.00
C PHE A 412 42.82 0.13 0.74
N GLY A 413 43.89 0.83 0.37
CA GLY A 413 45.19 0.21 0.15
C GLY A 413 45.77 -0.47 1.39
N ASP A 414 45.54 0.09 2.57
CA ASP A 414 45.94 -0.52 3.83
C ASP A 414 45.08 -1.75 4.16
N LEU A 415 43.76 -1.64 4.05
CA LEU A 415 42.84 -2.73 4.38
C LEU A 415 42.79 -3.86 3.34
N MET A 416 43.14 -3.61 2.07
CA MET A 416 43.30 -4.67 1.07
C MET A 416 44.41 -5.66 1.45
N ARG A 417 45.34 -5.24 2.31
CA ARG A 417 46.45 -6.07 2.83
C ARG A 417 46.12 -6.73 4.17
N ASP A 418 44.99 -6.40 4.78
CA ASP A 418 44.49 -7.02 6.02
C ASP A 418 43.71 -8.31 5.71
N GLU A 419 44.06 -9.43 6.33
CA GLU A 419 43.46 -10.74 6.04
C GLU A 419 41.98 -10.85 6.41
N GLU A 420 41.51 -10.02 7.33
CA GLU A 420 40.12 -10.01 7.77
C GLU A 420 39.27 -9.13 6.85
N MET A 421 39.86 -8.06 6.31
CA MET A 421 39.12 -7.03 5.55
C MET A 421 39.28 -7.10 4.03
N SER A 422 40.34 -7.76 3.53
CA SER A 422 40.72 -7.77 2.11
C SER A 422 39.56 -8.14 1.17
N GLU A 423 38.84 -9.22 1.47
CA GLU A 423 37.70 -9.67 0.65
C GLU A 423 36.56 -8.65 0.63
N THR A 424 36.21 -8.08 1.79
CA THR A 424 35.14 -7.09 1.90
C THR A 424 35.47 -5.82 1.11
N ILE A 425 36.72 -5.34 1.18
CA ILE A 425 37.16 -4.17 0.43
C ILE A 425 37.17 -4.45 -1.07
N PHE A 426 37.69 -5.60 -1.50
CA PHE A 426 37.67 -5.97 -2.90
C PHE A 426 36.26 -6.15 -3.46
N ASP A 427 35.32 -6.68 -2.68
CA ASP A 427 33.92 -6.75 -3.08
C ASP A 427 33.34 -5.35 -3.29
N ILE A 428 33.52 -4.43 -2.34
CA ILE A 428 33.00 -3.06 -2.43
C ILE A 428 33.59 -2.31 -3.62
N VAL A 429 34.90 -2.40 -3.83
CA VAL A 429 35.59 -1.78 -4.97
C VAL A 429 35.14 -2.42 -6.29
N SER A 430 34.98 -3.76 -6.34
CA SER A 430 34.44 -4.46 -7.52
C SER A 430 33.07 -3.94 -7.90
N PHE A 431 32.17 -3.84 -6.92
CA PHE A 431 30.81 -3.37 -7.15
C PHE A 431 30.80 -1.93 -7.66
N TYR A 432 31.61 -1.04 -7.08
CA TYR A 432 31.74 0.33 -7.56
C TYR A 432 32.22 0.40 -9.01
N LEU A 433 33.26 -0.36 -9.37
CA LEU A 433 33.82 -0.36 -10.73
C LEU A 433 32.84 -0.93 -11.75
N VAL A 434 32.11 -2.00 -11.41
CA VAL A 434 31.06 -2.56 -12.26
C VAL A 434 29.94 -1.54 -12.50
N ALA A 435 29.53 -0.82 -11.44
CA ALA A 435 28.43 0.14 -11.53
C ALA A 435 28.79 1.42 -12.29
N THR A 436 30.03 1.90 -12.16
CA THR A 436 30.43 3.23 -12.67
C THR A 436 31.34 3.20 -13.88
N LEU A 437 32.06 2.09 -14.10
CA LEU A 437 33.15 1.99 -15.08
C LEU A 437 34.22 3.09 -14.90
N ASP A 438 34.41 3.58 -13.67
CA ASP A 438 35.32 4.69 -13.34
C ASP A 438 36.80 4.28 -13.45
N ILE A 439 37.33 4.43 -14.66
CA ILE A 439 38.71 4.07 -14.97
C ILE A 439 39.73 4.93 -14.21
N GLU A 440 39.42 6.21 -13.95
CA GLU A 440 40.31 7.14 -13.26
C GLU A 440 40.52 6.71 -11.81
N PHE A 441 39.46 6.22 -11.16
CA PHE A 441 39.56 5.64 -9.83
C PHE A 441 40.41 4.37 -9.82
N PHE A 442 40.23 3.49 -10.81
CA PHE A 442 41.02 2.26 -10.91
C PHE A 442 42.52 2.54 -11.13
N GLU A 443 42.86 3.55 -11.93
CA GLU A 443 44.25 4.02 -12.10
C GLU A 443 44.83 4.53 -10.77
N LYS A 444 44.05 5.28 -9.97
CA LYS A 444 44.47 5.75 -8.64
C LYS A 444 44.65 4.62 -7.63
N LEU A 445 43.94 3.50 -7.78
CA LEU A 445 44.11 2.32 -6.94
C LEU A 445 45.37 1.51 -7.28
N GLN A 446 45.90 1.63 -8.49
CA GLN A 446 47.03 0.83 -8.98
C GLN A 446 48.22 0.76 -8.01
N PRO A 447 48.72 1.88 -7.44
CA PRO A 447 49.87 1.85 -6.52
C PRO A 447 49.61 1.08 -5.22
N TYR A 448 48.35 0.90 -4.86
CA TYR A 448 47.93 0.18 -3.66
C TYR A 448 47.65 -1.30 -3.92
N LEU A 449 47.30 -1.65 -5.16
CA LEU A 449 47.07 -3.03 -5.60
C LEU A 449 48.36 -3.81 -5.78
N GLU A 450 49.42 -3.16 -6.27
CA GLU A 450 50.73 -3.79 -6.50
C GLU A 450 51.30 -4.46 -5.22
N PRO A 451 51.35 -3.79 -4.06
CA PRO A 451 51.78 -4.43 -2.81
C PRO A 451 50.92 -5.63 -2.37
N VAL A 452 49.63 -5.66 -2.72
CA VAL A 452 48.74 -6.77 -2.37
C VAL A 452 49.13 -8.03 -3.15
N VAL A 453 49.42 -7.89 -4.44
CA VAL A 453 49.75 -9.03 -5.32
C VAL A 453 51.18 -9.50 -5.10
N THR A 454 52.11 -8.59 -4.79
CA THR A 454 53.54 -8.89 -4.69
C THR A 454 53.96 -9.36 -3.30
N VAL A 455 53.59 -8.62 -2.24
CA VAL A 455 54.20 -8.77 -0.90
C VAL A 455 53.21 -9.07 0.24
N ALA A 456 51.89 -9.01 0.01
CA ALA A 456 50.92 -9.34 1.06
C ALA A 456 50.85 -10.85 1.36
N LYS A 457 50.10 -11.20 2.41
CA LYS A 457 49.84 -12.59 2.78
C LYS A 457 49.00 -13.31 1.72
N GLU A 458 49.11 -14.63 1.67
CA GLU A 458 48.54 -15.46 0.60
C GLU A 458 47.02 -15.28 0.44
N LYS A 459 46.28 -15.16 1.54
CA LYS A 459 44.83 -14.92 1.51
C LYS A 459 44.48 -13.62 0.77
N CYS A 460 45.21 -12.54 1.06
CA CYS A 460 45.02 -11.24 0.41
C CYS A 460 45.42 -11.28 -1.07
N LYS A 461 46.48 -12.03 -1.42
CA LYS A 461 46.89 -12.27 -2.82
C LYS A 461 45.79 -12.94 -3.62
N VAL A 462 45.21 -14.02 -3.11
CA VAL A 462 44.11 -14.75 -3.77
C VAL A 462 42.89 -13.84 -4.00
N ALA A 463 42.50 -13.06 -2.97
CA ALA A 463 41.41 -12.10 -3.09
C ALA A 463 41.71 -11.00 -4.14
N GLY A 464 42.93 -10.45 -4.12
CA GLY A 464 43.40 -9.45 -5.08
C GLY A 464 43.45 -9.97 -6.52
N THR A 465 43.95 -11.17 -6.76
CA THR A 465 43.97 -11.78 -8.09
C THR A 465 42.55 -12.05 -8.62
N LYS A 466 41.64 -12.53 -7.76
CA LYS A 466 40.22 -12.71 -8.09
C LYS A 466 39.56 -11.39 -8.48
N PHE A 467 39.84 -10.32 -7.73
CA PHE A 467 39.39 -8.97 -8.04
C PHE A 467 39.91 -8.49 -9.40
N LEU A 468 41.22 -8.54 -9.62
CA LEU A 468 41.85 -8.07 -10.85
C LEU A 468 41.35 -8.82 -12.09
N THR A 469 41.10 -10.13 -11.96
CA THR A 469 40.52 -10.95 -13.03
C THR A 469 39.13 -10.42 -13.43
N LYS A 470 38.26 -10.16 -12.45
CA LYS A 470 36.94 -9.56 -12.71
C LYS A 470 37.04 -8.15 -13.29
N ALA A 471 37.95 -7.32 -12.77
CA ALA A 471 38.14 -5.97 -13.26
C ALA A 471 38.58 -5.94 -14.73
N ALA A 472 39.43 -6.88 -15.16
CA ALA A 472 39.87 -6.98 -16.55
C ALA A 472 38.71 -7.27 -17.54
N GLU A 473 37.63 -7.87 -17.07
CA GLU A 473 36.44 -8.17 -17.89
C GLU A 473 35.56 -6.92 -18.14
N LEU A 474 35.76 -5.83 -17.39
CA LEU A 474 34.99 -4.59 -17.53
C LEU A 474 35.32 -3.80 -18.81
N GLY A 475 36.48 -4.05 -19.42
CA GLY A 475 36.80 -3.49 -20.73
C GLY A 475 38.30 -3.40 -21.06
N PRO A 476 38.65 -2.98 -22.29
CA PRO A 476 40.04 -3.01 -22.77
C PRO A 476 41.01 -2.16 -21.94
N LYS A 477 40.57 -1.01 -21.43
CA LYS A 477 41.40 -0.13 -20.59
C LYS A 477 41.68 -0.75 -19.22
N PHE A 478 40.67 -1.33 -18.57
CA PHE A 478 40.85 -2.07 -17.32
C PHE A 478 41.79 -3.26 -17.50
N LYS A 479 41.59 -4.05 -18.57
CA LYS A 479 42.47 -5.17 -18.93
C LYS A 479 43.92 -4.75 -19.10
N HIS A 480 44.18 -3.59 -19.72
CA HIS A 480 45.53 -3.07 -19.88
C HIS A 480 46.19 -2.79 -18.53
N ILE A 481 45.51 -2.06 -17.63
CA ILE A 481 46.02 -1.74 -16.29
C ILE A 481 46.27 -3.02 -15.47
N VAL A 482 45.34 -3.98 -15.51
CA VAL A 482 45.48 -5.28 -14.83
C VAL A 482 46.70 -6.05 -15.36
N SER A 483 46.91 -6.05 -16.68
CA SER A 483 48.06 -6.74 -17.28
C SER A 483 49.38 -6.14 -16.79
N THR A 484 49.45 -4.82 -16.60
CA THR A 484 50.63 -4.13 -16.05
C THR A 484 50.89 -4.51 -14.59
N LEU A 485 49.84 -4.77 -13.80
CA LEU A 485 49.96 -5.16 -12.38
C LEU A 485 50.34 -6.63 -12.15
N ILE A 486 49.90 -7.54 -13.03
CA ILE A 486 50.16 -8.99 -12.91
C ILE A 486 51.55 -9.37 -13.48
N LEU A 487 52.13 -8.52 -14.34
CA LEU A 487 53.45 -8.72 -14.93
C LEU A 487 54.61 -8.17 -14.07
N VAL A 488 54.31 -7.54 -12.93
CA VAL A 488 55.25 -7.12 -11.87
C VAL A 488 55.22 -8.18 -10.77
#